data_AF-A0A7W6QE31-F1
#
_entry.id   AF-A0A7W6QE31-F1
#
_cell.length_a   1.000
_cell.length_b   1.000
_cell.length_c   1.000
_cell.angle_alpha   90.00
_cell.angle_beta   90.00
_cell.angle_gamma   90.00
#
_symmetry.space_group_name_H-M   'P 1'
#
loop_
_entity.id
_entity.type
_entity.pdbx_description
1 polymer ?
#
loop_
_entity_poly.entity_id
_entity_poly.type
_entity_poly.pdbx_seq_one_letter_code
_entity_poly.pdbx_strand_id
1 'polypeptide(L)'
;MEISDESFRVWAEKNEVYFDGVFRLAGPDAYAPIYSMITGLLHEGHKQVTFNLTGLEFLNSSGINLLAKLTIEARKMGDLLLIVKGTNQHPWQAKSLPNLKKLHPLLDLRLA
;
A
#
# COMPACT_ATOMS: atom_id res chain seq x y z
N MET A 1 -1.91 -2.24 14.74
CA MET A 1 -1.47 -0.83 14.76
C MET A 1 -2.31 -0.08 13.74
N GLU A 2 -2.65 1.18 14.02
CA GLU A 2 -3.59 1.98 13.22
C GLU A 2 -3.15 3.44 13.17
N ILE A 3 -3.34 4.08 12.01
CA ILE A 3 -3.15 5.51 11.75
C ILE A 3 -4.40 6.00 11.03
N SER A 4 -5.07 7.03 11.57
CA SER A 4 -6.32 7.54 11.00
C SER A 4 -6.50 9.03 11.25
N ASP A 5 -7.32 9.65 10.40
CA ASP A 5 -7.94 10.96 10.66
C ASP A 5 -9.43 10.91 10.28
N GLU A 6 -10.07 12.06 10.10
CA GLU A 6 -11.49 12.15 9.72
C GLU A 6 -11.79 11.61 8.31
N SER A 7 -10.78 11.55 7.44
CA SER A 7 -10.89 11.26 6.01
C SER A 7 -10.31 9.92 5.60
N PHE A 8 -9.40 9.35 6.39
CA PHE A 8 -8.73 8.11 6.04
C PHE A 8 -8.38 7.23 7.24
N ARG A 9 -8.14 5.95 6.94
CA ARG A 9 -7.65 4.97 7.90
C ARG A 9 -6.63 4.03 7.26
N VAL A 10 -5.58 3.70 8.01
CA VAL A 10 -4.63 2.64 7.69
C VAL A 10 -4.41 1.78 8.91
N TRP A 11 -4.59 0.48 8.77
CA TRP A 11 -4.33 -0.45 9.86
C TRP A 11 -3.78 -1.78 9.32
N ALA A 12 -3.13 -2.52 10.20
CA ALA A 12 -2.62 -3.85 9.89
C ALA A 12 -3.30 -4.91 10.78
N GLU A 13 -3.71 -6.00 10.14
CA GLU A 13 -4.15 -7.24 10.79
C GLU A 13 -3.31 -8.40 10.28
N LYS A 14 -2.54 -9.03 11.18
CA LYS A 14 -1.55 -10.06 10.82
C LYS A 14 -0.62 -9.54 9.72
N ASN A 15 -0.68 -10.12 8.51
CA ASN A 15 0.14 -9.77 7.36
C ASN A 15 -0.64 -8.97 6.29
N GLU A 16 -1.81 -8.43 6.60
CA GLU A 16 -2.60 -7.60 5.69
C GLU A 16 -2.69 -6.15 6.22
N VAL A 17 -2.36 -5.20 5.35
CA VAL A 17 -2.50 -3.76 5.59
C VAL A 17 -3.69 -3.27 4.79
N TYR A 18 -4.62 -2.60 5.45
CA TYR A 18 -5.80 -2.02 4.84
C TYR A 18 -5.62 -0.51 4.68
N PHE A 19 -6.03 0.00 3.53
CA PHE A 19 -6.05 1.42 3.20
C PHE A 19 -7.49 1.79 2.84
N ASP A 20 -8.04 2.77 3.55
CA ASP A 20 -9.45 3.14 3.44
C ASP A 20 -9.63 4.67 3.44
N GLY A 21 -10.60 5.16 2.66
CA GLY A 21 -10.97 6.57 2.58
C GLY A 21 -10.19 7.38 1.54
N VAL A 22 -9.86 8.64 1.88
CA VAL A 22 -9.31 9.64 0.96
C VAL A 22 -7.94 10.14 1.43
N PHE A 23 -6.88 9.72 0.75
CA PHE A 23 -5.52 10.15 1.10
C PHE A 23 -5.14 11.43 0.35
N ARG A 24 -5.30 12.57 1.03
CA ARG A 24 -4.91 13.91 0.53
C ARG A 24 -3.90 14.59 1.46
N LEU A 25 -2.94 13.83 1.96
CA LEU A 25 -1.94 14.36 2.88
C LEU A 25 -1.04 15.39 2.18
N ALA A 26 -0.65 16.43 2.92
CA ALA A 26 -0.04 17.66 2.40
C ALA A 26 1.31 17.47 1.67
N GLY A 27 1.95 16.32 1.81
CA GLY A 27 3.20 16.02 1.11
C GLY A 27 3.85 14.71 1.60
N PRO A 28 5.06 14.40 1.11
CA PRO A 28 5.78 13.17 1.47
C PRO A 28 5.99 12.97 2.97
N ASP A 29 6.28 14.04 3.71
CA ASP A 29 6.56 13.97 5.15
C ASP A 29 5.33 13.54 5.96
N ALA A 30 4.14 13.94 5.52
CA ALA A 30 2.90 13.53 6.17
C ALA A 30 2.64 12.02 6.01
N TYR A 31 3.24 11.36 5.02
CA TYR A 31 3.16 9.91 4.84
C TYR A 31 4.20 9.13 5.66
N ALA A 32 5.14 9.80 6.33
CA ALA A 32 6.23 9.13 7.06
C ALA A 32 5.73 8.15 8.14
N PRO A 33 4.68 8.46 8.94
CA PRO A 33 4.15 7.50 9.92
C PRO A 33 3.60 6.23 9.26
N ILE A 34 2.87 6.38 8.15
CA ILE A 34 2.28 5.26 7.39
C ILE A 34 3.41 4.40 6.80
N TYR A 35 4.43 5.05 6.23
CA TYR A 35 5.61 4.36 5.72
C TYR A 35 6.28 3.53 6.81
N SER A 36 6.57 4.14 7.96
CA SER A 36 7.25 3.48 9.08
C SER A 36 6.48 2.27 9.61
N MET A 37 5.15 2.39 9.76
CA MET A 37 4.29 1.30 10.21
C MET A 37 4.36 0.11 9.25
N ILE A 38 4.22 0.37 7.94
CA ILE A 38 4.17 -0.70 6.95
C ILE A 38 5.55 -1.32 6.73
N THR A 39 6.64 -0.53 6.74
CA THR A 39 7.99 -1.10 6.69
C THR A 39 8.27 -1.98 7.90
N GLY A 40 7.83 -1.58 9.10
CA GLY A 40 7.94 -2.43 10.29
C GLY A 40 7.33 -3.80 10.08
N LEU A 41 6.09 -3.84 9.54
CA LEU A 41 5.40 -5.08 9.21
C LEU A 41 6.17 -5.93 8.17
N LEU A 42 6.70 -5.32 7.11
CA LEU A 42 7.46 -6.02 6.08
C LEU A 42 8.70 -6.72 6.66
N HIS A 43 9.29 -6.16 7.72
CA HIS A 43 10.47 -6.70 8.39
C HIS A 43 10.17 -7.79 9.44
N GLU A 44 8.92 -8.15 9.67
CA GLU A 44 8.54 -9.21 10.63
C GLU A 44 8.79 -10.64 10.11
N GLY A 45 9.30 -10.81 8.88
CA GLY A 45 9.69 -12.11 8.33
C GLY A 45 8.55 -12.93 7.71
N HIS A 46 7.41 -12.29 7.44
CA HIS A 46 6.29 -12.91 6.71
C HIS A 46 6.73 -13.37 5.31
N LYS A 47 6.24 -14.53 4.85
CA LYS A 47 6.45 -14.99 3.46
C LYS A 47 5.52 -14.33 2.46
N GLN A 48 4.44 -13.75 2.95
CA GLN A 48 3.43 -13.07 2.16
C GLN A 48 2.91 -11.87 2.95
N VAL A 49 2.78 -10.71 2.30
CA VAL A 49 2.11 -9.52 2.85
C VAL A 49 1.08 -9.03 1.84
N THR A 50 -0.05 -8.54 2.33
CA THR A 50 -1.14 -8.03 1.49
C THR A 50 -1.33 -6.54 1.75
N PHE A 51 -1.37 -5.74 0.68
CA PHE A 51 -1.89 -4.38 0.71
C PHE A 51 -3.29 -4.39 0.11
N ASN A 52 -4.28 -4.07 0.94
CA ASN A 52 -5.67 -4.02 0.55
C ASN A 52 -6.12 -2.57 0.39
N LEU A 53 -6.23 -2.14 -0.87
CA LEU A 53 -6.60 -0.78 -1.25
C LEU A 53 -8.04 -0.70 -1.74
N THR A 54 -8.86 -1.75 -1.59
CA THR A 54 -10.22 -1.76 -2.16
C THR A 54 -11.12 -0.66 -1.60
N GLY A 55 -10.88 -0.21 -0.36
CA GLY A 55 -11.59 0.91 0.27
C GLY A 55 -10.93 2.28 0.07
N LEU A 56 -9.79 2.34 -0.62
CA LEU A 56 -9.07 3.60 -0.85
C LEU A 56 -9.64 4.33 -2.07
N GLU A 57 -10.52 5.28 -1.80
CA GLU A 57 -11.26 6.02 -2.83
C GLU A 57 -10.37 6.96 -3.63
N PHE A 58 -9.41 7.60 -2.96
CA PHE A 58 -8.53 8.58 -3.56
C PHE A 58 -7.12 8.52 -2.98
N LEU A 59 -6.13 8.75 -3.84
CA LEU A 59 -4.73 8.86 -3.47
C LEU A 59 -4.04 9.93 -4.31
N ASN A 60 -3.46 10.94 -3.65
CA ASN A 60 -2.68 11.96 -4.35
C ASN A 60 -1.32 11.44 -4.85
N SER A 61 -0.60 12.25 -5.62
CA SER A 61 0.69 11.88 -6.23
C SER A 61 1.75 11.47 -5.19
N SER A 62 1.82 12.15 -4.05
CA SER A 62 2.70 11.78 -2.93
C SER A 62 2.35 10.41 -2.35
N GLY A 63 1.06 10.07 -2.27
CA GLY A 63 0.59 8.75 -1.86
C GLY A 63 0.90 7.66 -2.88
N ILE A 64 0.83 7.94 -4.19
CA ILE A 64 1.28 7.00 -5.23
C ILE A 64 2.78 6.72 -5.09
N ASN A 65 3.57 7.76 -4.80
CA ASN A 65 5.00 7.61 -4.50
C ASN A 65 5.25 6.79 -3.22
N LEU A 66 4.38 6.90 -2.20
CA LEU A 66 4.43 6.02 -1.03
C LEU A 66 4.26 4.55 -1.43
N LEU A 67 3.25 4.21 -2.22
CA LEU A 67 3.03 2.82 -2.67
C LEU A 67 4.22 2.28 -3.48
N ALA A 68 4.82 3.11 -4.34
CA ALA A 68 6.01 2.74 -5.08
C ALA A 68 7.19 2.43 -4.15
N LYS A 69 7.45 3.28 -3.14
CA LYS A 69 8.49 3.04 -2.13
C LYS A 69 8.24 1.78 -1.32
N LEU A 70 7.02 1.57 -0.82
CA LEU A 70 6.65 0.36 -0.07
C LEU A 70 6.80 -0.91 -0.91
N THR A 71 6.48 -0.85 -2.20
CA THR A 71 6.68 -1.98 -3.13
C THR A 71 8.17 -2.30 -3.30
N ILE A 72 9.03 -1.28 -3.38
CA ILE A 72 10.48 -1.46 -3.44
C ILE A 72 11.01 -2.04 -2.13
N GLU A 73 10.54 -1.58 -0.98
CA GLU A 73 10.93 -2.15 0.32
C GLU A 73 10.50 -3.61 0.44
N ALA A 74 9.28 -3.95 0.03
CA ALA A 74 8.80 -5.34 0.03
C ALA A 74 9.70 -6.25 -0.83
N ARG A 75 10.16 -5.78 -1.99
CA ARG A 75 11.12 -6.52 -2.83
C ARG A 75 12.44 -6.80 -2.10
N LYS A 76 12.91 -5.89 -1.24
CA LYS A 76 14.16 -6.09 -0.50
C LYS A 76 14.07 -7.22 0.53
N MET A 77 12.85 -7.70 0.86
CA MET A 77 12.64 -8.82 1.77
C MET A 77 12.93 -10.20 1.12
N GLY A 78 13.42 -10.23 -0.12
CA GLY A 78 13.76 -11.46 -0.85
C GLY A 78 12.53 -12.11 -1.46
N ASP A 79 12.21 -13.33 -1.01
CA ASP A 79 11.13 -14.15 -1.57
C ASP A 79 9.73 -13.75 -1.05
N LEU A 80 9.55 -12.51 -0.60
CA LEU A 80 8.27 -12.02 -0.11
C LEU A 80 7.27 -11.89 -1.28
N LEU A 81 6.18 -12.65 -1.21
CA LEU A 81 5.02 -12.45 -2.07
C LEU A 81 4.24 -11.22 -1.60
N LEU A 82 4.19 -10.18 -2.42
CA LEU A 82 3.37 -9.00 -2.15
C LEU A 82 2.06 -9.12 -2.91
N ILE A 83 0.93 -9.23 -2.19
CA ILE A 83 -0.38 -9.16 -2.81
C ILE A 83 -0.88 -7.73 -2.73
N VAL A 84 -1.32 -7.18 -3.86
CA VAL A 84 -2.00 -5.88 -3.91
C VAL A 84 -3.44 -6.13 -4.34
N LYS A 85 -4.40 -5.88 -3.45
CA LYS A 85 -5.84 -5.93 -3.77
C LYS A 85 -6.31 -4.52 -4.08
N GLY A 86 -7.00 -4.35 -5.20
CA GLY A 86 -7.65 -3.11 -5.60
C GLY A 86 -9.00 -3.35 -6.26
N THR A 87 -9.63 -2.28 -6.70
CA THR A 87 -10.96 -2.26 -7.30
C THR A 87 -10.96 -1.43 -8.59
N ASN A 88 -11.79 -1.82 -9.55
CA ASN A 88 -12.05 -1.04 -10.76
C ASN A 88 -13.04 0.11 -10.52
N GLN A 89 -13.65 0.21 -9.33
CA GLN A 89 -14.56 1.29 -8.96
C GLN A 89 -13.86 2.66 -8.91
N HIS A 90 -12.57 2.70 -8.56
CA HIS A 90 -11.77 3.92 -8.50
C HIS A 90 -10.76 3.95 -9.67
N PRO A 91 -10.94 4.82 -10.69
CA PRO A 91 -10.14 4.79 -11.91
C PRO A 91 -8.62 4.89 -11.69
N TRP A 92 -8.21 5.59 -10.63
CA TRP A 92 -6.78 5.72 -10.30
C TRP A 92 -6.15 4.38 -9.94
N GLN A 93 -6.90 3.43 -9.36
CA GLN A 93 -6.37 2.12 -8.98
C GLN A 93 -6.03 1.29 -10.22
N ALA A 94 -6.98 1.17 -11.16
CA ALA A 94 -6.77 0.47 -12.42
C ALA A 94 -5.65 1.11 -13.25
N LYS A 95 -5.47 2.44 -13.18
CA LYS A 95 -4.42 3.16 -13.90
C LYS A 95 -3.04 3.03 -13.26
N SER A 96 -2.96 3.11 -11.93
CA SER A 96 -1.68 3.27 -11.22
C SER A 96 -1.13 1.97 -10.66
N LEU A 97 -1.97 1.10 -10.08
CA LEU A 97 -1.51 -0.14 -9.41
C LEU A 97 -0.78 -1.11 -10.33
N PRO A 98 -1.13 -1.27 -11.63
CA PRO A 98 -0.36 -2.12 -12.53
C PRO A 98 1.11 -1.73 -12.67
N ASN A 99 1.46 -0.46 -12.45
CA ASN A 99 2.86 -0.01 -12.51
C ASN A 99 3.72 -0.56 -11.38
N LEU A 100 3.12 -0.99 -10.26
CA LEU A 100 3.86 -1.58 -9.13
C LEU A 100 4.52 -2.91 -9.52
N LYS A 101 3.95 -3.66 -10.48
CA LYS A 101 4.55 -4.90 -11.01
C LYS A 101 5.94 -4.70 -11.60
N LYS A 102 6.24 -3.50 -12.09
CA LYS A 102 7.57 -3.14 -12.62
C LYS A 102 8.62 -2.99 -11.49
N LEU A 103 8.16 -2.79 -10.26
CA LEU A 103 9.01 -2.51 -9.11
C LEU A 103 9.29 -3.77 -8.28
N HIS A 104 8.40 -4.76 -8.29
CA HIS A 104 8.55 -6.02 -7.56
C HIS A 104 8.07 -7.22 -8.41
N PRO A 105 8.97 -8.13 -8.82
CA PRO A 105 8.61 -9.30 -9.63
C PRO A 105 7.64 -10.28 -8.96
N LEU A 106 7.68 -10.41 -7.62
CA LEU A 106 6.77 -11.27 -6.86
C LEU A 106 5.54 -10.49 -6.36
N LEU A 107 5.09 -9.50 -7.13
CA LEU A 107 3.84 -8.79 -6.86
C LEU A 107 2.67 -9.44 -7.60
N ASP A 108 1.67 -9.87 -6.84
CA ASP A 108 0.39 -10.34 -7.35
C ASP A 108 -0.69 -9.25 -7.20
N LEU A 109 -1.10 -8.64 -8.32
CA LEU A 109 -2.14 -7.61 -8.35
C LEU A 109 -3.49 -8.25 -8.65
N ARG A 110 -4.45 -8.05 -7.75
CA ARG A 110 -5.83 -8.54 -7.86
C ARG A 110 -6.77 -7.34 -7.91
N LEU A 111 -7.40 -7.12 -9.05
CA LEU A 111 -8.43 -6.10 -9.24
C LEU A 111 -9.79 -6.77 -9.29
N ALA A 112 -10.74 -6.29 -8.48
CA ALA A 112 -12.15 -6.70 -8.48
C ALA A 112 -13.04 -5.66 -9.18
#